data_AF-A0A9P7ZC13-F1
#
_entry.id   AF-A0A9P7ZC13-F1
#
_cell.length_a   1.000
_cell.length_b   1.000
_cell.length_c   1.000
_cell.angle_alpha   90.00
_cell.angle_beta   90.00
_cell.angle_gamma   90.00
#
_symmetry.space_group_name_H-M   'P 1'
#
loop_
_entity.id
_entity.type
_entity.pdbx_description
1 polymer ?
#
loop_
_entity_poly.entity_id
_entity_poly.type
_entity_poly.pdbx_seq_one_letter_code
_entity_poly.pdbx_strand_id
1 'polypeptide(L)'
;MGSRAFNATPIATITDTGGNIVLMLRSILAQYYADIKESYIQGDGTWTFPCSSILRTFNMNIGTYRIAVLSKTLIFAQLGPSYANCYGAM
;
A
#
# COMPACT_ATOMS: atom_id res chain seq x y z
N MET A 1 -5.68 0.58 -10.62
CA MET A 1 -4.72 1.18 -9.68
C MET A 1 -3.78 2.09 -10.48
N GLY A 2 -3.96 3.41 -10.39
CA GLY A 2 -3.41 4.42 -11.33
C GLY A 2 -4.37 4.76 -12.49
N SER A 3 -3.85 5.00 -13.71
CA SER A 3 -4.64 5.26 -14.93
C SER A 3 -5.42 4.05 -15.46
N ARG A 4 -5.23 2.87 -14.85
CA ARG A 4 -5.97 1.65 -15.20
C ARG A 4 -7.44 1.76 -14.75
N ALA A 5 -8.32 1.13 -15.52
CA ALA A 5 -9.76 1.02 -15.21
C ALA A 5 -10.00 0.57 -13.76
N PHE A 6 -10.99 1.19 -13.12
CA PHE A 6 -11.33 0.93 -11.72
C PHE A 6 -12.07 -0.41 -11.59
N ASN A 7 -11.62 -1.27 -10.68
CA ASN A 7 -12.30 -2.54 -10.41
C ASN A 7 -13.31 -2.31 -9.27
N ALA A 8 -14.59 -2.26 -9.61
CA ALA A 8 -15.67 -1.84 -8.72
C ALA A 8 -16.26 -3.02 -7.91
N THR A 9 -15.42 -3.73 -7.15
CA THR A 9 -15.93 -4.67 -6.14
C THR A 9 -16.21 -3.89 -4.85
N PRO A 10 -17.44 -3.88 -4.31
CA PRO A 10 -17.73 -3.26 -3.03
C PRO A 10 -16.90 -3.92 -1.91
N ILE A 11 -16.25 -3.10 -1.09
CA ILE A 11 -15.46 -3.54 0.05
C ILE A 11 -16.01 -2.82 1.28
N ALA A 12 -16.39 -3.58 2.30
CA ALA A 12 -16.71 -3.02 3.60
C ALA A 12 -15.42 -2.62 4.31
N THR A 13 -15.38 -1.40 4.85
CA THR A 13 -14.20 -0.83 5.51
C THR A 13 -14.56 -0.25 6.87
N ILE A 14 -13.57 -0.15 7.76
CA ILE A 14 -13.69 0.56 9.03
C ILE A 14 -12.77 1.78 8.97
N THR A 15 -13.26 2.92 9.42
CA THR A 15 -12.44 4.11 9.65
C THR A 15 -11.93 4.07 11.08
N ASP A 16 -10.64 3.79 11.26
CA ASP A 16 -9.99 3.70 12.56
C ASP A 16 -8.87 4.75 12.65
N THR A 17 -9.05 5.73 13.53
CA THR A 17 -8.06 6.80 13.75
C THR A 17 -6.91 6.39 14.67
N GLY A 18 -7.00 5.24 15.35
CA GLY A 18 -5.94 4.68 16.18
C GLY A 18 -4.95 3.80 15.40
N GLY A 19 -5.31 3.41 14.17
CA GLY A 19 -4.46 2.66 13.26
C GLY A 19 -3.38 3.53 12.62
N ASN A 20 -2.19 2.96 12.40
CA ASN A 20 -1.07 3.65 11.75
C ASN A 20 -0.88 3.24 10.27
N ILE A 21 -1.56 2.18 9.83
CA ILE A 21 -1.42 1.59 8.49
C ILE A 21 -2.80 1.28 7.90
N VAL A 22 -2.86 1.13 6.59
CA VAL A 22 -4.09 0.81 5.86
C VAL A 22 -4.15 -0.70 5.60
N LEU A 23 -4.94 -1.42 6.40
CA LEU A 23 -5.16 -2.85 6.20
C LEU A 23 -6.14 -3.09 5.05
N MET A 24 -5.72 -3.88 4.05
CA MET A 24 -6.52 -4.21 2.87
C MET A 24 -6.52 -5.71 2.58
N LEU A 25 -7.45 -6.15 1.74
CA LEU A 25 -7.47 -7.52 1.23
C LEU A 25 -6.14 -7.87 0.55
N ARG A 26 -5.59 -9.04 0.86
CA ARG A 26 -4.30 -9.52 0.34
C ARG A 26 -4.21 -9.46 -1.19
N SER A 27 -5.31 -9.69 -1.90
CA SER A 27 -5.39 -9.62 -3.36
C SER A 27 -5.14 -8.20 -3.90
N ILE A 28 -5.62 -7.16 -3.20
CA ILE A 28 -5.42 -5.76 -3.57
C ILE A 28 -3.97 -5.36 -3.31
N LEU A 29 -3.43 -5.75 -2.15
CA LEU A 29 -2.04 -5.49 -1.81
C LEU A 29 -1.08 -6.19 -2.78
N ALA A 30 -1.34 -7.45 -3.12
CA ALA A 30 -0.54 -8.17 -4.10
C ALA A 30 -0.54 -7.46 -5.47
N GLN A 31 -1.68 -6.92 -5.92
CA GLN A 31 -1.73 -6.13 -7.15
C GLN A 31 -0.96 -4.80 -7.04
N TYR A 32 -1.01 -4.15 -5.88
CA TYR A 32 -0.29 -2.89 -5.64
C TYR A 32 1.23 -3.12 -5.64
N TYR A 33 1.70 -4.13 -4.92
CA TYR A 33 3.12 -4.45 -4.78
C TYR A 33 3.70 -5.18 -5.99
N ALA A 34 2.89 -5.80 -6.86
CA ALA A 34 3.37 -6.42 -8.10
C ALA A 34 4.14 -5.47 -9.04
N ASP A 35 3.84 -4.17 -9.00
CA ASP A 35 4.54 -3.15 -9.80
C ASP A 35 5.87 -2.70 -9.14
N ILE A 36 6.15 -3.12 -7.90
CA ILE A 36 7.33 -2.73 -7.12
C ILE A 36 8.34 -3.87 -7.18
N LYS A 37 9.42 -3.65 -7.93
CA LYS A 37 10.50 -4.62 -8.09
C LYS A 37 11.10 -4.97 -6.72
N GLU A 38 11.41 -6.25 -6.51
CA GLU A 38 12.03 -6.76 -5.27
C GLU A 38 11.16 -6.55 -4.01
N SER A 39 9.86 -6.29 -4.17
CA SER A 39 8.93 -6.34 -3.07
C SER A 39 8.60 -7.78 -2.67
N TYR A 40 8.41 -8.01 -1.38
CA TYR A 40 8.04 -9.31 -0.82
C TYR A 40 7.20 -9.15 0.44
N ILE A 41 6.48 -10.22 0.82
CA ILE A 41 5.71 -10.29 2.06
C ILE A 41 6.49 -11.04 3.13
N GLN A 42 6.53 -10.50 4.34
CA GLN A 42 7.14 -11.12 5.50
C GLN A 42 6.21 -12.18 6.12
N GLY A 43 6.74 -12.99 7.05
CA GLY A 43 5.95 -14.03 7.73
C GLY A 43 4.81 -13.49 8.59
N ASP A 44 4.89 -12.23 9.01
CA ASP A 44 3.85 -11.51 9.76
C ASP A 44 2.81 -10.83 8.84
N GLY A 45 2.95 -10.95 7.52
CA GLY A 45 2.06 -10.36 6.53
C GLY A 45 2.47 -8.96 6.05
N THR A 46 3.54 -8.37 6.60
CA THR A 46 3.98 -7.03 6.23
C THR A 46 4.66 -7.02 4.86
N TRP A 47 4.30 -6.06 4.00
CA TRP A 47 5.01 -5.85 2.74
C TRP A 47 6.31 -5.09 2.95
N THR A 48 7.38 -5.60 2.35
CA THR A 48 8.72 -5.01 2.36
C THR A 48 9.17 -4.75 0.92
N PHE A 49 9.86 -3.65 0.69
CA PHE A 49 10.39 -3.27 -0.63
C PHE A 49 11.66 -2.42 -0.48
N PRO A 50 12.49 -2.28 -1.54
CA PRO A 50 13.66 -1.41 -1.48
C PRO A 50 13.25 0.05 -1.23
N CYS A 51 13.86 0.75 -0.28
CA CYS A 51 13.47 2.12 0.08
C CYS A 51 13.60 3.14 -1.07
N SER A 52 14.43 2.85 -2.07
CA SER A 52 14.59 3.67 -3.28
C SER A 52 13.47 3.49 -4.30
N SER A 53 12.53 2.57 -4.07
CA SER A 53 11.41 2.28 -4.97
C SER A 53 10.46 3.47 -5.09
N ILE A 54 9.96 3.70 -6.30
CA ILE A 54 8.92 4.70 -6.54
C ILE A 54 7.56 4.04 -6.31
N LEU A 55 6.94 4.34 -5.17
CA LEU A 55 5.57 3.90 -4.87
C LEU A 55 4.54 4.64 -5.72
N ARG A 56 3.44 3.96 -6.06
CA ARG A 56 2.31 4.56 -6.77
C ARG A 56 1.32 5.18 -5.79
N THR A 57 0.65 6.26 -6.20
CA THR A 57 -0.49 6.79 -5.46
C THR A 57 -1.59 5.73 -5.37
N PHE A 58 -2.02 5.39 -4.15
CA PHE A 58 -3.15 4.50 -3.94
C PHE A 58 -4.44 5.31 -4.04
N ASN A 59 -5.38 4.85 -4.86
CA ASN A 59 -6.63 5.56 -5.12
C ASN A 59 -7.80 4.68 -4.71
N MET A 60 -8.69 5.23 -3.90
CA MET A 60 -9.90 4.57 -3.44
C MET A 60 -11.11 5.45 -3.74
N ASN A 61 -12.22 4.82 -4.12
CA ASN A 61 -13.47 5.51 -4.33
C ASN A 61 -14.36 5.33 -3.10
N ILE A 62 -14.94 6.43 -2.62
CA ILE A 62 -15.95 6.45 -1.57
C ILE A 62 -17.19 7.12 -2.15
N GLY A 63 -18.21 6.32 -2.47
CA GLY A 63 -19.35 6.81 -3.25
C GLY A 63 -18.89 7.33 -4.60
N THR A 64 -19.15 8.62 -4.87
CA THR A 64 -18.72 9.33 -6.08
C THR A 64 -17.36 10.03 -5.94
N TYR A 65 -16.82 10.09 -4.72
CA TYR A 65 -15.54 10.74 -4.44
C TYR A 65 -14.37 9.80 -4.69
N ARG A 66 -13.25 10.37 -5.15
CA ARG A 66 -11.98 9.67 -5.28
C ARG A 66 -10.96 10.26 -4.31
N ILE A 67 -10.46 9.44 -3.42
CA ILE A 67 -9.42 9.80 -2.45
C ILE A 67 -8.09 9.23 -2.93
N ALA A 68 -7.06 10.06 -2.87
CA ALA A 68 -5.69 9.71 -3.23
C ALA A 68 -4.81 9.68 -1.97
N VAL A 69 -4.28 8.50 -1.64
CA VAL A 69 -3.23 8.34 -0.64
C VAL A 69 -1.88 8.47 -1.34
N LEU A 70 -1.13 9.50 -0.94
CA LEU A 70 0.11 9.87 -1.60
C LEU A 70 1.19 8.81 -1.37
N SER A 71 2.01 8.56 -2.40
CA SER A 71 3.07 7.54 -2.36
C SER A 71 3.98 7.64 -1.14
N LYS A 72 4.32 8.87 -0.71
CA LYS A 72 5.21 9.10 0.45
C LYS A 72 4.60 8.66 1.79
N THR A 73 3.27 8.67 1.92
CA THR A 73 2.59 8.23 3.15
C THR A 73 2.44 6.72 3.23
N LEU A 74 2.84 6.00 2.18
CA LEU A 74 2.76 4.53 2.10
C LEU A 74 4.07 3.84 2.51
N ILE A 75 5.05 4.63 2.98
CA ILE A 75 6.29 4.14 3.60
C ILE A 75 6.12 4.28 5.11
N PHE A 76 6.11 3.16 5.82
CA PHE A 76 5.93 3.15 7.27
C PHE A 76 7.25 3.41 8.01
N ALA A 77 8.27 2.62 7.71
CA ALA A 77 9.57 2.71 8.36
C ALA A 77 10.67 2.10 7.49
N GLN A 78 11.92 2.47 7.74
CA GLN A 78 13.09 1.83 7.14
C GLN A 78 13.54 0.64 7.98
N LEU A 79 14.09 -0.38 7.32
CA LEU A 79 14.55 -1.64 7.91
C LEU A 79 16.07 -1.66 8.05
N GLY A 80 16.53 -1.86 9.29
CA GLY A 80 17.91 -2.15 9.63
C GLY A 80 18.88 -0.97 9.43
N PRO A 81 20.15 -1.14 9.84
CA PRO A 81 21.15 -0.07 9.83
C PRO A 81 21.61 0.33 8.42
N SER A 82 21.38 -0.53 7.42
CA SER A 82 21.70 -0.23 6.02
C SER A 82 20.60 0.55 5.29
N TYR A 83 19.42 0.70 5.89
CA TYR A 83 18.25 1.40 5.31
C TYR A 83 17.88 0.95 3.89
N ALA A 84 18.25 -0.28 3.53
CA ALA A 84 18.09 -0.79 2.16
C ALA A 84 16.63 -1.10 1.85
N ASN A 85 15.89 -1.60 2.85
CA ASN A 85 14.51 -2.02 2.72
C ASN A 85 13.60 -1.16 3.58
N CYS A 86 12.33 -1.07 3.19
CA CYS A 86 11.30 -0.27 3.84
C CYS A 86 10.06 -1.14 4.08
N TYR A 87 9.41 -0.92 5.22
CA TYR A 87 8.08 -1.44 5.50
C TYR A 87 7.02 -0.57 4.81
N GLY A 88 6.06 -1.23 4.16
CA GLY A 88 4.85 -0.59 3.65
C GLY A 88 3.89 -0.20 4.77
N ALA A 89 3.17 0.89 4.57
CA ALA A 89 2.04 1.26 5.42
C ALA A 89 0.71 0.68 4.91
N MET A 90 0.77 -0.37 4.08
CA MET A 90 -0.34 -1.06 3.41
C MET A 90 -0.10 -2.57 3.38
#